data_AF-A0A932A108-F1
#
_entry.id   AF-A0A932A108-F1
#
_cell.length_a   1.000
_cell.length_b   1.000
_cell.length_c   1.000
_cell.angle_alpha   90.00
_cell.angle_beta   90.00
_cell.angle_gamma   90.00
#
_symmetry.space_group_name_H-M   'P 1'
#
loop_
_entity.id
_entity.type
_entity.pdbx_description
1 polymer ?
#
loop_
_entity_poly.entity_id
_entity_poly.type
_entity_poly.pdbx_seq_one_letter_code
_entity_poly.pdbx_strand_id
1 'polypeptide(L)'
;MKDRLIFCLLLLLAIVSIGVRFLPHFPNFTPIGAFALFAGAYFSRKYKWGLGLPLLLMLVSDFFIGFYDWKLMAVVYASFAIYGIIGMLVAKRQNAGTVVLGSFAGAVFFYLATNFAVWAFSPWYEKTFEGLILSYALALPFFRFTLLGDLVFSGIFFGVYEFARQLVLRPSSFQQSVFMIKKK
;
A
#
# COMPACT_ATOMS: atom_id res chain seq x y z
N MET A 1 18.48 18.36 4.55
CA MET A 1 18.76 17.01 5.12
C MET A 1 17.49 16.22 5.42
N LYS A 2 16.50 16.77 6.13
CA LYS A 2 15.27 16.05 6.53
C LYS A 2 14.46 15.47 5.36
N ASP A 3 14.22 16.24 4.30
CA ASP A 3 13.51 15.75 3.10
C ASP A 3 14.26 14.61 2.39
N ARG A 4 15.61 14.63 2.42
CA ARG A 4 16.43 13.56 1.81
C ARG A 4 16.30 12.25 2.60
N LEU A 5 16.31 12.31 3.94
CA LEU A 5 16.15 11.11 4.77
C LEU A 5 14.76 10.49 4.59
N ILE A 6 13.72 11.32 4.55
CA ILE A 6 12.36 10.87 4.26
C ILE A 6 12.32 10.20 2.88
N PHE A 7 12.87 10.83 1.85
CA PHE A 7 12.92 10.25 0.52
C PHE A 7 13.65 8.89 0.49
N CYS A 8 14.79 8.76 1.18
CA CYS A 8 15.51 7.49 1.30
C CYS A 8 14.69 6.40 2.00
N LEU A 9 13.99 6.73 3.09
CA LEU A 9 13.10 5.79 3.77
C LEU A 9 12.01 5.27 2.82
N LEU A 10 11.51 6.13 1.93
CA LEU A 10 10.46 5.76 0.98
C LEU A 10 10.95 4.85 -0.12
N LEU A 11 12.14 5.13 -0.66
CA LEU A 11 12.79 4.21 -1.58
C LEU A 11 13.03 2.86 -0.91
N LEU A 12 13.43 2.84 0.36
CA LEU A 12 13.60 1.60 1.11
C LEU A 12 12.28 0.82 1.23
N LEU A 13 11.19 1.47 1.64
CA LEU A 13 9.87 0.82 1.74
C LEU A 13 9.36 0.33 0.36
N ALA A 14 9.62 1.08 -0.70
CA ALA A 14 9.32 0.69 -2.08
C ALA A 14 10.11 -0.56 -2.52
N ILE A 15 11.42 -0.60 -2.23
CA ILE A 15 12.31 -1.73 -2.54
C ILE A 15 11.88 -2.96 -1.75
N VAL A 16 11.59 -2.83 -0.45
CA VAL A 16 11.03 -3.93 0.35
C VAL A 16 9.73 -4.41 -0.27
N SER A 17 8.91 -3.48 -0.80
CA SER A 17 7.63 -3.86 -1.39
C SER A 17 7.76 -4.74 -2.63
N ILE A 18 8.71 -4.38 -3.50
CA ILE A 18 9.08 -5.19 -4.66
C ILE A 18 9.73 -6.50 -4.22
N GLY A 19 10.67 -6.45 -3.27
CA GLY A 19 11.47 -7.59 -2.83
C GLY A 19 10.61 -8.73 -2.29
N VAL A 20 9.56 -8.41 -1.52
CA VAL A 20 8.62 -9.43 -1.03
C VAL A 20 7.97 -10.19 -2.17
N ARG A 21 7.67 -9.55 -3.32
CA ARG A 21 7.03 -10.23 -4.48
C ARG A 21 7.90 -11.29 -5.13
N PHE A 22 9.23 -11.23 -4.95
CA PHE A 22 10.18 -12.18 -5.52
C PHE A 22 10.49 -13.36 -4.59
N LEU A 23 10.09 -13.26 -3.32
CA LEU A 23 10.30 -14.31 -2.33
C LEU A 23 9.09 -15.27 -2.29
N PRO A 24 9.27 -16.52 -1.85
CA PRO A 24 8.13 -17.38 -1.54
C PRO A 24 7.27 -16.73 -0.45
N HIS A 25 6.04 -16.37 -0.79
CA HIS A 25 5.09 -15.75 0.14
C HIS A 25 3.70 -16.35 -0.06
N PHE A 26 2.82 -16.19 0.94
CA PHE A 26 1.42 -16.59 0.79
C PHE A 26 0.74 -15.77 -0.32
N PRO A 27 -0.20 -16.34 -1.08
CA PRO A 27 -0.92 -15.61 -2.11
C PRO A 27 -1.53 -14.30 -1.57
N ASN A 28 -1.32 -13.20 -2.29
CA ASN A 28 -1.74 -11.85 -1.91
C ASN A 28 -1.20 -11.27 -0.59
N PHE A 29 -0.39 -12.01 0.17
CA PHE A 29 0.32 -11.46 1.33
C PHE A 29 1.51 -10.61 0.85
N THR A 30 1.22 -9.43 0.31
CA THR A 30 2.22 -8.52 -0.25
C THR A 30 2.02 -7.09 0.28
N PRO A 31 3.09 -6.32 0.41
CA PRO A 31 3.04 -4.95 0.92
C PRO A 31 2.50 -3.89 -0.05
N ILE A 32 2.13 -4.24 -1.29
CA ILE A 32 1.81 -3.25 -2.33
C ILE A 32 0.56 -2.42 -1.96
N GLY A 33 -0.49 -3.06 -1.43
CA GLY A 33 -1.72 -2.38 -1.01
C GLY A 33 -1.46 -1.38 0.11
N ALA A 34 -0.80 -1.84 1.17
CA ALA A 34 -0.30 -0.98 2.24
C ALA A 34 0.59 0.16 1.74
N PHE A 35 1.50 -0.10 0.80
CA PHE A 35 2.37 0.93 0.24
C PHE A 35 1.58 1.97 -0.56
N ALA A 36 0.59 1.54 -1.34
CA ALA A 36 -0.28 2.45 -2.08
C ALA A 36 -1.12 3.33 -1.16
N LEU A 37 -1.72 2.75 -0.11
CA LEU A 37 -2.43 3.48 0.93
C LEU A 37 -1.53 4.53 1.61
N PHE A 38 -0.33 4.09 2.01
CA PHE A 38 0.69 4.94 2.60
C PHE A 38 1.11 6.08 1.67
N ALA A 39 1.35 5.78 0.40
CA ALA A 39 1.73 6.76 -0.60
C ALA A 39 0.64 7.83 -0.80
N GLY A 40 -0.62 7.40 -0.83
CA GLY A 40 -1.77 8.30 -0.86
C GLY A 40 -1.87 9.20 0.38
N ALA A 41 -1.59 8.63 1.56
CA ALA A 41 -1.70 9.35 2.83
C ALA A 41 -0.65 10.45 3.00
N TYR A 42 0.58 10.25 2.51
CA TYR A 42 1.68 11.21 2.72
C TYR A 42 2.09 12.01 1.49
N PHE A 43 1.93 11.50 0.26
CA PHE A 43 2.45 12.17 -0.95
C PHE A 43 1.42 12.97 -1.71
N SER A 44 0.14 12.65 -1.61
CA SER A 44 -0.92 13.32 -2.40
C SER A 44 -0.96 14.84 -2.29
N ARG A 45 -0.54 15.42 -1.15
CA ARG A 45 -0.52 16.87 -0.93
C ARG A 45 0.73 17.57 -1.50
N LYS A 46 1.93 17.04 -1.25
CA LYS A 46 3.21 17.69 -1.60
C LYS A 46 3.83 17.16 -2.89
N TYR A 47 3.62 15.88 -3.19
CA TYR A 47 4.27 15.15 -4.27
C TYR A 47 3.22 14.29 -4.99
N LYS A 48 2.35 14.92 -5.80
CA LYS A 48 1.25 14.23 -6.49
C LYS A 48 1.70 13.04 -7.34
N TRP A 49 2.92 13.09 -7.88
CA TRP A 49 3.55 11.97 -8.59
C TRP A 49 3.74 10.71 -7.73
N GLY A 50 3.77 10.83 -6.40
CA GLY A 50 3.90 9.71 -5.48
C GLY A 50 2.72 8.73 -5.52
N LEU A 51 1.56 9.14 -6.04
CA LEU A 51 0.43 8.23 -6.31
C LEU A 51 0.72 7.25 -7.45
N GLY A 52 1.59 7.62 -8.39
CA GLY A 52 2.02 6.75 -9.48
C GLY A 52 3.11 5.76 -9.07
N LEU A 53 3.77 5.99 -7.92
CA LEU A 53 4.90 5.17 -7.49
C LEU A 53 4.50 3.69 -7.27
N PRO A 54 3.42 3.34 -6.55
CA PRO A 54 3.00 1.94 -6.41
C PRO A 54 2.75 1.25 -7.76
N LEU A 55 2.14 1.96 -8.72
CA LEU A 55 1.86 1.44 -10.05
C LEU A 55 3.14 1.21 -10.87
N LEU A 56 4.11 2.12 -10.74
CA LEU A 56 5.43 1.95 -11.35
C LEU A 56 6.17 0.76 -10.75
N LEU A 57 6.14 0.59 -9.43
CA LEU A 57 6.77 -0.56 -8.76
C LEU A 57 6.15 -1.87 -9.23
N MET A 58 4.83 -1.91 -9.40
CA MET A 58 4.14 -3.06 -9.98
C MET A 58 4.60 -3.34 -11.41
N LEU A 59 4.64 -2.33 -12.27
CA LEU A 59 5.07 -2.49 -13.66
C LEU A 59 6.49 -3.04 -13.76
N VAL A 60 7.41 -2.49 -12.95
CA VAL A 60 8.79 -2.95 -12.91
C VAL A 60 8.87 -4.39 -12.42
N SER A 61 8.14 -4.75 -11.36
CA SER A 61 8.19 -6.12 -10.84
C SER A 61 7.48 -7.13 -11.74
N ASP A 62 6.37 -6.77 -12.39
CA ASP A 62 5.67 -7.63 -13.36
C ASP A 62 6.51 -7.87 -14.61
N PHE A 63 7.36 -6.92 -15.01
CA PHE A 63 8.32 -7.12 -16.09
C PHE A 63 9.27 -8.30 -15.82
N PHE A 64 9.64 -8.55 -14.56
CA PHE A 64 10.50 -9.67 -14.17
C PHE A 64 9.73 -10.94 -13.80
N ILE A 65 8.58 -10.81 -13.12
CA ILE A 65 7.76 -11.95 -12.68
C ILE A 65 6.99 -12.57 -13.86
N GLY A 66 6.61 -11.74 -14.84
CA GLY A 66 5.84 -12.12 -16.01
C GLY A 66 4.48 -11.42 -16.05
N PHE A 67 4.14 -10.92 -17.24
CA PHE A 67 2.82 -10.38 -17.54
C PHE A 67 1.80 -11.52 -17.75
N TYR A 68 0.55 -11.28 -17.36
CA TYR A 68 -0.58 -12.18 -17.59
C TYR A 68 -1.71 -11.43 -18.32
N ASP A 69 -2.92 -12.01 -18.41
CA ASP A 69 -4.05 -11.39 -19.11
C ASP A 69 -4.20 -9.91 -18.76
N TRP A 70 -4.11 -9.05 -19.78
CA TRP A 70 -4.00 -7.61 -19.59
C TRP A 70 -5.25 -7.01 -18.94
N LYS A 71 -6.44 -7.63 -19.09
CA LYS A 71 -7.69 -7.16 -18.47
C LYS A 71 -7.65 -7.41 -16.97
N LEU A 72 -7.16 -8.58 -16.56
CA LEU A 72 -6.95 -8.89 -15.14
C LEU A 72 -5.88 -7.97 -14.54
N MET A 73 -4.76 -7.78 -15.25
CA MET A 73 -3.71 -6.84 -14.81
C MET A 73 -4.26 -5.42 -14.63
N ALA A 74 -5.03 -4.92 -15.59
CA ALA A 74 -5.62 -3.59 -15.51
C ALA A 74 -6.49 -3.41 -14.25
N VAL A 75 -7.29 -4.43 -13.89
CA VAL A 75 -8.13 -4.38 -12.68
C VAL A 75 -7.28 -4.42 -11.40
N VAL A 76 -6.20 -5.20 -11.37
CA VAL A 76 -5.26 -5.22 -10.24
C VAL A 76 -4.59 -3.85 -10.06
N TYR A 77 -4.09 -3.24 -11.14
CA TYR A 77 -3.48 -1.90 -11.11
C TYR A 77 -4.48 -0.83 -10.68
N ALA A 78 -5.70 -0.87 -11.23
CA ALA A 78 -6.78 0.04 -10.84
C ALA A 78 -7.13 -0.11 -9.35
N SER A 79 -7.13 -1.34 -8.83
CA SER A 79 -7.38 -1.58 -7.41
C SER A 79 -6.32 -0.93 -6.53
N PHE A 80 -5.03 -1.03 -6.89
CA PHE A 80 -3.96 -0.33 -6.15
C PHE A 80 -4.01 1.19 -6.31
N ALA A 81 -4.48 1.71 -7.45
CA ALA A 81 -4.78 3.14 -7.58
C ALA A 81 -5.89 3.57 -6.60
N ILE A 82 -6.91 2.72 -6.40
CA ILE A 82 -7.98 2.95 -5.41
C ILE A 82 -7.43 2.94 -3.97
N TYR A 83 -6.48 2.06 -3.62
CA TYR A 83 -5.76 2.17 -2.33
C TYR A 83 -5.11 3.54 -2.17
N GLY A 84 -4.44 4.05 -3.21
CA GLY A 84 -3.86 5.39 -3.20
C GLY A 84 -4.92 6.47 -2.94
N ILE A 85 -6.08 6.37 -3.58
CA ILE A 85 -7.20 7.31 -3.37
C ILE A 85 -7.74 7.22 -1.94
N ILE A 86 -7.94 6.01 -1.41
CA ILE A 86 -8.34 5.81 0.00
C ILE A 86 -7.28 6.42 0.92
N GLY A 87 -5.99 6.28 0.59
CA GLY A 87 -4.89 6.92 1.31
C GLY A 87 -5.03 8.43 1.39
N MET A 88 -5.47 9.08 0.31
CA MET A 88 -5.77 10.53 0.32
C MET A 88 -6.90 10.90 1.27
N LEU A 89 -7.89 10.01 1.45
CA LEU A 89 -8.95 10.20 2.44
C LEU A 89 -8.41 10.02 3.86
N VAL A 90 -7.57 9.01 4.09
CA VAL A 90 -6.85 8.80 5.37
C VAL A 90 -6.03 10.04 5.73
N ALA A 91 -5.40 10.70 4.75
CA ALA A 91 -4.64 11.94 4.94
C ALA A 91 -5.44 13.09 5.58
N LYS A 92 -6.78 13.09 5.47
CA LYS A 92 -7.64 14.12 6.06
C LYS A 92 -7.69 14.03 7.59
N ARG A 93 -7.55 12.83 8.15
CA ARG A 93 -7.55 12.58 9.60
C ARG A 93 -6.63 11.40 9.93
N GLN A 94 -5.33 11.62 9.89
CA GLN A 94 -4.33 10.55 10.07
C GLN A 94 -4.28 10.07 11.53
N ASN A 95 -4.77 8.85 11.79
CA ASN A 95 -4.62 8.14 13.05
C ASN A 95 -4.70 6.62 12.81
N ALA A 96 -4.42 5.81 13.82
CA ALA A 96 -4.42 4.35 13.68
C ALA A 96 -5.76 3.79 13.18
N GLY A 97 -6.89 4.35 13.65
CA GLY A 97 -8.22 3.91 13.23
C GLY A 97 -8.51 4.18 11.75
N THR A 98 -8.14 5.35 11.23
CA THR A 98 -8.31 5.66 9.81
C THR A 98 -7.38 4.85 8.91
N VAL A 99 -6.17 4.51 9.38
CA VAL A 99 -5.28 3.59 8.66
C VAL A 99 -5.89 2.19 8.60
N VAL A 100 -6.35 1.63 9.72
CA VAL A 100 -6.99 0.30 9.77
C VAL A 100 -8.23 0.24 8.87
N LEU A 101 -9.11 1.24 8.96
CA LEU A 101 -10.29 1.32 8.09
C LEU A 101 -9.91 1.46 6.62
N GLY A 102 -8.87 2.25 6.30
CA GLY A 102 -8.37 2.41 4.94
C GLY A 102 -7.80 1.11 4.36
N SER A 103 -6.99 0.38 5.14
CA SER A 103 -6.45 -0.93 4.76
C SER A 103 -7.58 -1.94 4.54
N PHE A 104 -8.55 -1.99 5.44
CA PHE A 104 -9.72 -2.87 5.31
C PHE A 104 -10.56 -2.53 4.06
N ALA A 105 -10.87 -1.26 3.85
CA ALA A 105 -11.65 -0.81 2.69
C ALA A 105 -10.93 -1.12 1.36
N GLY A 106 -9.61 -0.90 1.30
CA GLY A 106 -8.79 -1.27 0.15
C GLY A 106 -8.83 -2.78 -0.12
N ALA A 107 -8.63 -3.60 0.92
CA ALA A 107 -8.65 -5.07 0.80
C ALA A 107 -10.00 -5.58 0.31
N VAL A 108 -11.11 -5.05 0.84
CA VAL A 108 -12.46 -5.40 0.40
C VAL A 108 -12.67 -5.02 -1.06
N PHE A 109 -12.28 -3.79 -1.46
CA PHE A 109 -12.41 -3.36 -2.85
C PHE A 109 -11.58 -4.24 -3.79
N PHE A 110 -10.32 -4.51 -3.45
CA PHE A 110 -9.43 -5.37 -4.22
C PHE A 110 -10.02 -6.75 -4.42
N TYR A 111 -10.51 -7.37 -3.35
CA TYR A 111 -11.15 -8.68 -3.40
C TYR A 111 -12.38 -8.68 -4.32
N LEU A 112 -13.26 -7.68 -4.18
CA LEU A 112 -14.46 -7.61 -5.01
C LEU A 112 -14.10 -7.40 -6.49
N ALA A 113 -13.24 -6.43 -6.79
CA ALA A 113 -12.89 -6.07 -8.16
C ALA A 113 -12.13 -7.19 -8.88
N THR A 114 -11.10 -7.76 -8.24
CA THR A 114 -10.25 -8.76 -8.88
C THR A 114 -10.97 -10.07 -9.12
N ASN A 115 -11.82 -10.52 -8.19
CA ASN A 115 -12.56 -11.77 -8.38
C ASN A 115 -13.73 -11.60 -9.35
N PHE A 116 -14.38 -10.44 -9.37
CA PHE A 116 -15.31 -10.11 -10.45
C PHE A 116 -14.61 -10.16 -11.82
N ALA A 117 -13.39 -9.61 -11.93
CA ALA A 117 -12.63 -9.64 -13.18
C ALA A 117 -12.20 -11.05 -13.58
N VAL A 118 -11.78 -11.89 -12.63
CA VAL A 118 -11.48 -13.31 -12.88
C VAL A 118 -12.74 -14.01 -13.40
N TRP A 119 -13.89 -13.84 -12.75
CA TRP A 119 -15.15 -14.38 -13.25
C TRP A 119 -15.50 -13.85 -14.64
N ALA A 120 -15.33 -12.55 -14.90
CA ALA A 120 -15.74 -11.93 -16.15
C ALA A 120 -14.82 -12.28 -17.34
N PHE A 121 -13.51 -12.37 -17.11
CA PHE A 121 -12.51 -12.43 -18.18
C PHE A 121 -11.78 -13.77 -18.29
N SER A 122 -11.77 -14.61 -17.25
CA SER A 122 -11.15 -15.94 -17.32
C SER A 122 -12.15 -17.02 -17.75
N PRO A 123 -11.69 -18.16 -18.29
CA PRO A 123 -12.55 -19.31 -18.59
C PRO A 123 -12.85 -20.19 -17.36
N TRP A 124 -12.32 -19.88 -16.17
CA TRP A 124 -12.39 -20.77 -15.00
C TRP A 124 -13.78 -20.91 -14.37
N TYR A 125 -14.67 -19.95 -14.66
CA TYR A 125 -16.01 -19.92 -14.08
C TYR A 125 -17.05 -19.70 -15.18
N GLU A 126 -18.18 -20.39 -15.04
CA GLU A 126 -19.35 -20.16 -15.87
C GLU A 126 -19.83 -18.71 -15.75
N LYS A 127 -20.28 -18.13 -16.86
CA LYS A 127 -20.74 -16.73 -16.94
C LYS A 127 -22.18 -16.59 -16.44
N THR A 128 -22.45 -17.18 -15.29
CA THR A 128 -23.72 -17.18 -14.56
C THR A 128 -23.53 -16.53 -13.18
N PHE A 129 -24.64 -16.20 -12.52
CA PHE A 129 -24.59 -15.67 -11.16
C PHE A 129 -23.98 -16.67 -10.16
N GLU A 130 -24.24 -17.96 -10.33
CA GLU A 130 -23.65 -19.03 -9.52
C GLU A 130 -22.13 -19.11 -9.71
N GLY A 131 -21.64 -19.00 -10.96
CA GLY A 131 -20.22 -18.93 -11.25
C GLY A 131 -19.54 -17.71 -10.62
N LEU A 132 -20.23 -16.58 -10.53
CA LEU A 132 -19.72 -15.38 -9.83
C LEU A 132 -19.60 -15.63 -8.32
N ILE A 133 -20.63 -16.19 -7.70
CA ILE A 133 -20.60 -16.56 -6.27
C ILE A 133 -19.46 -17.54 -6.01
N LEU A 134 -19.29 -18.53 -6.88
CA LEU A 134 -18.22 -19.52 -6.76
C LEU A 134 -16.82 -18.87 -6.82
N SER A 135 -16.62 -17.92 -7.74
CA SER A 135 -15.36 -17.17 -7.83
C SER A 135 -15.03 -16.43 -6.54
N TYR A 136 -16.02 -15.77 -5.91
CA TYR A 136 -15.82 -15.15 -4.61
C TYR A 136 -15.57 -16.17 -3.50
N ALA A 137 -16.38 -17.23 -3.42
CA ALA A 137 -16.28 -18.24 -2.37
C ALA A 137 -14.88 -18.89 -2.33
N LEU A 138 -14.34 -19.26 -3.50
CA LEU A 138 -13.00 -19.84 -3.61
C LEU A 138 -11.88 -18.82 -3.36
N ALA A 139 -12.18 -17.53 -3.49
CA ALA A 139 -11.21 -16.47 -3.25
C ALA A 139 -11.09 -16.03 -1.77
N LEU A 140 -11.96 -16.50 -0.87
CA LEU A 140 -11.92 -16.14 0.56
C LEU A 140 -10.55 -16.35 1.24
N PRO A 141 -9.81 -17.46 0.99
CA PRO A 141 -8.48 -17.63 1.56
C PRO A 141 -7.50 -16.53 1.14
N PHE A 142 -7.56 -16.11 -0.13
CA PHE A 142 -6.74 -15.02 -0.66
C PHE A 142 -7.09 -13.68 -0.01
N PHE A 143 -8.39 -13.41 0.20
CA PHE A 143 -8.84 -12.21 0.91
C PHE A 143 -8.28 -12.12 2.33
N ARG A 144 -8.25 -13.24 3.06
CA ARG A 144 -7.66 -13.30 4.41
C ARG A 144 -6.20 -12.86 4.39
N PHE A 145 -5.41 -13.36 3.43
CA PHE A 145 -4.00 -13.00 3.29
C PHE A 145 -3.80 -11.56 2.79
N THR A 146 -4.64 -11.06 1.88
CA THR A 146 -4.67 -9.64 1.50
C THR A 146 -4.88 -8.76 2.72
N LEU A 147 -5.94 -9.03 3.50
CA LEU A 147 -6.31 -8.21 4.65
C LEU A 147 -5.23 -8.24 5.74
N LEU A 148 -4.71 -9.42 6.07
CA LEU A 148 -3.62 -9.55 7.05
C LEU A 148 -2.36 -8.84 6.58
N GLY A 149 -1.98 -9.03 5.31
CA GLY A 149 -0.82 -8.36 4.72
C GLY A 149 -0.97 -6.85 4.78
N ASP A 150 -2.10 -6.32 4.34
CA ASP A 150 -2.35 -4.87 4.34
C ASP A 150 -2.31 -4.28 5.75
N LEU A 151 -2.91 -4.92 6.75
CA LEU A 151 -2.88 -4.44 8.13
C LEU A 151 -1.47 -4.47 8.72
N VAL A 152 -0.74 -5.56 8.53
CA VAL A 152 0.64 -5.71 9.02
C VAL A 152 1.56 -4.69 8.37
N PHE A 153 1.58 -4.64 7.04
CA PHE A 153 2.46 -3.74 6.31
C PHE A 153 2.06 -2.27 6.46
N SER A 154 0.77 -1.94 6.60
CA SER A 154 0.34 -0.58 6.92
C SER A 154 0.81 -0.18 8.31
N GLY A 155 0.71 -1.06 9.29
CA GLY A 155 1.27 -0.85 10.63
C GLY A 155 2.78 -0.55 10.57
N ILE A 156 3.54 -1.33 9.81
CA ILE A 156 4.98 -1.13 9.62
C ILE A 156 5.25 0.20 8.91
N PHE A 157 4.63 0.48 7.78
CA PHE A 157 4.94 1.67 6.97
C PHE A 157 4.56 2.97 7.66
N PHE A 158 3.33 3.06 8.18
CA PHE A 158 2.91 4.24 8.92
C PHE A 158 3.67 4.37 10.24
N GLY A 159 3.91 3.27 10.96
CA GLY A 159 4.63 3.27 12.22
C GLY A 159 6.10 3.70 12.08
N VAL A 160 6.85 3.07 11.18
CA VAL A 160 8.25 3.41 10.91
C VAL A 160 8.38 4.85 10.43
N TYR A 161 7.49 5.30 9.54
CA TYR A 161 7.52 6.67 9.05
C TYR A 161 7.27 7.69 10.16
N GLU A 162 6.23 7.49 10.98
CA GLU A 162 5.91 8.39 12.09
C GLU A 162 7.01 8.39 13.15
N PHE A 163 7.57 7.23 13.47
CA PHE A 163 8.69 7.11 14.41
C PHE A 163 9.93 7.85 13.90
N ALA A 164 10.34 7.60 12.65
CA ALA A 164 11.46 8.30 12.02
C ALA A 164 11.22 9.82 11.96
N ARG A 165 9.99 10.23 11.61
CA ARG A 165 9.60 11.65 11.58
C ARG A 165 9.74 12.30 12.94
N GLN A 166 9.34 11.64 14.03
CA GLN A 166 9.51 12.16 15.39
C GLN A 166 10.99 12.30 15.77
N LEU A 167 11.84 11.33 15.44
CA LEU A 167 13.29 11.41 15.71
C LEU A 167 13.97 12.56 14.96
N VAL A 168 13.54 12.82 13.72
CA VAL A 168 14.13 13.85 12.84
C VAL A 168 13.55 15.23 13.10
N LEU A 169 12.31 15.33 13.57
CA LEU A 169 11.63 16.59 13.88
C LEU A 169 11.75 17.01 15.35
N ARG A 170 12.08 16.11 16.30
CA ARG A 170 12.39 16.50 17.68
C ARG A 170 13.66 17.37 17.69
N PRO A 171 13.59 18.61 18.21
CA PRO A 171 14.80 19.27 18.68
C PRO A 171 15.41 18.37 19.75
N SER A 172 16.71 18.09 19.66
CA SER A 172 17.38 17.44 20.80
C SER A 172 17.20 18.36 22.01
N SER A 173 16.76 17.80 23.15
CA SER A 173 16.67 18.54 24.42
C SER A 173 17.99 19.27 24.73
N PHE A 174 19.11 18.68 24.33
CA PHE A 174 20.45 19.26 24.37
C PHE A 174 20.60 20.58 23.59
N GLN A 175 20.00 20.73 22.40
CA GLN A 175 20.06 21.97 21.64
C GLN A 175 19.27 23.11 22.30
N GLN A 176 18.18 22.81 23.02
CA GLN A 176 17.43 23.85 23.76
C GLN A 176 18.22 24.37 24.96
N SER A 177 18.94 23.50 25.68
CA SER A 177 19.81 23.89 26.81
C SER A 177 20.97 24.77 26.33
N VAL A 178 21.62 24.40 25.24
CA VAL A 178 22.74 25.17 24.66
C VAL A 178 22.28 26.52 24.09
N PHE A 179 21.08 26.60 23.52
CA PHE A 179 20.53 27.86 23.02
C PHE A 179 20.10 28.81 24.16
N MET A 180 19.66 28.27 25.31
CA MET A 180 19.41 29.09 26.51
C MET A 180 20.70 29.61 27.15
N ILE A 181 21.79 28.84 27.12
CA ILE A 181 23.09 29.28 27.67
C ILE A 181 23.71 30.39 26.83
N LYS A 182 23.55 30.37 25.49
CA LYS A 182 24.08 31.43 24.60
C LYS A 182 23.27 32.75 24.59
N LYS A 183 22.13 32.81 25.28
CA LYS A 183 21.29 34.01 25.40
C LYS A 183 21.46 34.75 26.74
N LYS A 184 22.35 34.29 27.61
CA LYS A 184 22.84 35.02 28.78
C LYS A 184 24.25 35.51 28.51
#